data_AF-A0A4Q2XYH0-F1
#
_entry.id   AF-A0A4Q2XYH0-F1
#
_cell.length_a   1.000
_cell.length_b   1.000
_cell.length_c   1.000
_cell.angle_alpha   90.00
_cell.angle_beta   90.00
_cell.angle_gamma   90.00
#
_symmetry.space_group_name_H-M   'P 1'
#
loop_
_entity.id
_entity.type
_entity.pdbx_description
1 polymer ?
#
loop_
_entity_poly.entity_id
_entity_poly.type
_entity_poly.pdbx_seq_one_letter_code
_entity_poly.pdbx_strand_id
1 'polypeptide(L)'
;MKTATRLALALASATLLSTTALAQTAAPATAPMSDTAKPAMAQPTAEMKSVLDKLKELGAKPIGTQSVEETRKGPTPADAAMAVMKEKGIEPDAAFKAVKTKDMMIPGAAGEIPVRVYTPEGTGPFPVVVYFHG
;
A
#
# COMPACT_ATOMS: atom_id res chain seq x y z
N MET A 1 13.59 60.59 24.17
CA MET A 1 14.72 61.02 25.04
C MET A 1 14.68 60.22 26.34
N LYS A 2 15.86 59.78 26.81
CA LYS A 2 16.21 59.14 28.11
C LYS A 2 15.98 57.60 28.22
N THR A 3 17.04 56.81 27.97
CA THR A 3 17.96 56.08 28.92
C THR A 3 17.43 54.68 29.27
N ALA A 4 18.15 53.56 29.13
CA ALA A 4 19.36 53.16 29.89
C ALA A 4 20.01 51.89 29.25
N THR A 5 21.35 51.80 29.03
CA THR A 5 22.38 51.18 29.91
C THR A 5 22.41 49.63 29.77
N ARG A 6 23.47 48.91 29.33
CA ARG A 6 24.90 48.91 29.72
C ARG A 6 25.84 48.37 28.62
N LEU A 7 27.06 48.90 28.71
CA LEU A 7 28.33 48.54 28.11
C LEU A 7 28.88 47.19 28.63
N ALA A 8 29.44 46.35 27.76
CA ALA A 8 30.57 45.50 28.11
C ALA A 8 31.40 45.17 26.86
N LEU A 9 32.64 45.65 26.93
CA LEU A 9 33.74 45.57 25.98
C LEU A 9 34.42 44.19 26.06
N ALA A 10 34.72 43.58 24.92
CA ALA A 10 35.85 42.66 24.79
C ALA A 10 36.33 42.62 23.33
N LEU A 11 37.41 43.36 23.07
CA LEU A 11 38.29 43.17 21.91
C LEU A 11 39.10 41.88 22.11
N ALA A 12 39.11 40.99 21.13
CA ALA A 12 40.23 40.07 20.91
C ALA A 12 40.32 39.72 19.42
N SER A 13 41.51 39.95 18.87
CA SER A 13 41.86 39.96 17.46
C SER A 13 42.15 38.58 16.86
N ALA A 14 42.12 38.55 15.52
CA ALA A 14 42.77 37.59 14.60
C ALA A 14 42.18 36.15 14.60
N THR A 15 41.86 35.54 13.46
CA THR A 15 42.70 35.28 12.29
C THR A 15 41.86 34.93 11.06
N LEU A 16 42.32 35.34 9.88
CA LEU A 16 41.88 34.82 8.58
C LEU A 16 42.45 33.40 8.38
N LEU A 17 41.60 32.39 8.23
CA LEU A 17 41.96 31.16 7.52
C LEU A 17 40.82 30.76 6.58
N SER A 18 41.12 30.85 5.28
CA SER A 18 40.36 30.22 4.21
C SER A 18 40.35 28.71 4.42
N THR A 19 39.16 28.11 4.56
CA THR A 19 38.99 26.66 4.51
C THR A 19 38.33 26.27 3.18
N THR A 20 39.13 25.58 2.37
CA THR A 20 38.69 24.82 1.21
C THR A 20 37.66 23.76 1.62
N ALA A 21 36.46 23.81 1.05
CA ALA A 21 35.47 22.76 1.18
C ALA A 21 35.94 21.52 0.39
N LEU A 22 36.45 20.51 1.09
CA LEU A 22 36.70 19.19 0.51
C LEU A 22 35.36 18.44 0.47
N ALA A 23 34.85 18.21 -0.74
CA ALA A 23 33.70 17.35 -0.98
C ALA A 23 34.01 15.92 -0.50
N GLN A 24 33.30 15.46 0.52
CA GLN A 24 33.46 14.11 1.08
C GLN A 24 32.49 13.16 0.34
N THR A 25 32.99 12.50 -0.70
CA THR A 25 32.30 11.35 -1.32
C THR A 25 32.37 10.16 -0.36
N ALA A 26 31.25 9.81 0.26
CA ALA A 26 31.11 8.57 1.01
C ALA A 26 31.05 7.37 0.05
N ALA A 27 32.01 6.45 0.17
CA ALA A 27 31.98 5.15 -0.49
C ALA A 27 30.91 4.24 0.16
N PRO A 28 30.25 3.33 -0.60
CA PRO A 28 29.24 2.45 -0.03
C PRO A 28 29.94 1.35 0.79
N ALA A 29 29.55 1.23 2.05
CA ALA A 29 29.97 0.10 2.90
C ALA A 29 29.23 -1.17 2.44
N THR A 30 29.95 -2.09 1.79
CA THR A 30 29.50 -3.46 1.57
C THR A 30 29.50 -4.20 2.91
N ALA A 31 28.31 -4.36 3.50
CA ALA A 31 28.12 -5.30 4.60
C ALA A 31 28.26 -6.75 4.07
N PRO A 32 28.96 -7.65 4.78
CA PRO A 32 29.02 -9.05 4.39
C PRO A 32 27.63 -9.68 4.56
N MET A 33 27.07 -10.21 3.47
CA MET A 33 25.87 -11.04 3.53
C MET A 33 26.26 -12.38 4.17
N SER A 34 25.91 -12.55 5.44
CA SER A 34 26.00 -13.85 6.11
C SER A 34 24.99 -14.82 5.50
N ASP A 35 25.51 -15.89 4.92
CA ASP A 35 24.78 -17.09 4.52
C ASP A 35 24.19 -17.78 5.76
N THR A 36 22.86 -17.67 5.98
CA THR A 36 22.10 -18.63 6.78
C THR A 36 20.65 -18.74 6.29
N ALA A 37 20.25 -19.98 6.00
CA ALA A 37 18.89 -20.53 5.91
C ALA A 37 17.96 -20.04 4.77
N LYS A 38 17.52 -21.00 3.94
CA LYS A 38 16.29 -20.91 3.13
C LYS A 38 15.18 -20.32 4.01
N PRO A 39 14.50 -19.22 3.63
CA PRO A 39 13.47 -18.64 4.46
C PRO A 39 12.40 -19.71 4.68
N ALA A 40 12.16 -20.07 5.94
CA ALA A 40 11.03 -20.90 6.29
C ALA A 40 9.77 -20.21 5.77
N MET A 41 8.88 -20.97 5.12
CA MET A 41 7.62 -20.41 4.61
C MET A 41 6.91 -19.69 5.74
N ALA A 42 6.62 -18.40 5.53
CA ALA A 42 5.90 -17.59 6.51
C ALA A 42 4.56 -18.25 6.83
N GLN A 43 4.26 -18.39 8.11
CA GLN A 43 2.99 -18.93 8.55
C GLN A 43 1.91 -17.85 8.50
N PRO A 44 0.65 -18.19 8.17
CA PRO A 44 -0.44 -17.23 8.17
C PRO A 44 -0.67 -16.68 9.58
N THR A 45 -1.07 -15.41 9.65
CA THR A 45 -1.61 -14.83 10.90
C THR A 45 -2.86 -15.59 11.33
N ALA A 46 -3.27 -15.47 12.59
CA ALA A 46 -4.49 -16.11 13.10
C ALA A 46 -5.75 -15.72 12.28
N GLU A 47 -5.82 -14.45 11.86
CA GLU A 47 -6.89 -13.94 11.01
C GLU A 47 -6.87 -14.57 9.62
N MET A 48 -5.70 -14.61 8.98
CA MET A 48 -5.56 -15.26 7.66
C MET A 48 -5.86 -16.76 7.75
N LYS A 49 -5.48 -17.43 8.84
CA LYS A 49 -5.84 -18.83 9.07
C LYS A 49 -7.35 -19.03 9.07
N SER A 50 -8.11 -18.16 9.74
CA SER A 50 -9.58 -18.21 9.75
C SER A 50 -10.17 -18.08 8.35
N VAL A 51 -9.60 -17.20 7.50
CA VAL A 51 -10.03 -17.04 6.10
C VAL A 51 -9.73 -18.30 5.29
N LEU A 52 -8.54 -18.89 5.45
CA LEU A 52 -8.16 -20.12 4.74
C LEU A 52 -9.02 -21.32 5.15
N ASP A 53 -9.32 -21.45 6.45
CA ASP A 53 -10.21 -22.48 6.97
C ASP A 53 -11.62 -22.31 6.38
N LYS A 54 -12.14 -21.06 6.33
CA LYS A 54 -13.43 -20.74 5.74
C LYS A 54 -13.47 -21.01 4.24
N LEU A 55 -12.39 -20.70 3.50
CA LEU A 55 -12.29 -20.96 2.07
C LEU A 55 -12.39 -22.47 1.77
N LYS A 56 -11.76 -23.29 2.60
CA LYS A 56 -11.87 -24.75 2.52
C LYS A 56 -13.29 -25.23 2.83
N GLU A 57 -13.94 -24.64 3.84
CA GLU A 57 -15.34 -24.94 4.18
C GLU A 57 -16.31 -24.59 3.05
N LEU A 58 -16.06 -23.48 2.34
CA LEU A 58 -16.82 -23.08 1.15
C LEU A 58 -16.63 -24.02 -0.05
N GLY A 59 -15.71 -24.97 0.02
CA GLY A 59 -15.50 -25.99 -1.00
C GLY A 59 -14.60 -25.53 -2.15
N ALA A 60 -13.72 -24.56 -1.91
CA ALA A 60 -12.73 -24.15 -2.91
C ALA A 60 -11.82 -25.33 -3.27
N LYS A 61 -11.70 -25.61 -4.58
CA LYS A 61 -10.81 -26.66 -5.11
C LYS A 61 -9.52 -26.03 -5.66
N PRO A 62 -8.42 -26.80 -5.77
CA PRO A 62 -7.19 -26.30 -6.36
C PRO A 62 -7.39 -25.82 -7.80
N ILE A 63 -6.79 -24.68 -8.13
CA ILE A 63 -6.82 -24.13 -9.49
C ILE A 63 -6.13 -25.13 -10.44
N GLY A 64 -6.68 -25.29 -11.65
CA GLY A 64 -6.16 -26.21 -12.66
C GLY A 64 -6.68 -27.65 -12.54
N THR A 65 -7.52 -27.94 -11.53
CA THR A 65 -8.19 -29.25 -11.41
C THR A 65 -9.60 -29.29 -11.99
N GLN A 66 -10.15 -28.13 -12.37
CA GLN A 66 -11.49 -27.96 -12.91
C GLN A 66 -11.45 -27.18 -14.22
N SER A 67 -12.59 -27.13 -14.92
CA SER A 67 -12.74 -26.28 -16.10
C SER A 67 -12.61 -24.79 -15.74
N VAL A 68 -12.37 -23.95 -16.76
CA VAL A 68 -12.29 -22.49 -16.58
C VAL A 68 -13.63 -21.93 -16.10
N GLU A 69 -14.73 -22.43 -16.64
CA GLU A 69 -16.09 -22.03 -16.31
C GLU A 69 -16.44 -22.35 -14.86
N GLU A 70 -16.10 -23.54 -14.38
CA GLU A 70 -16.31 -23.94 -12.98
C GLU A 70 -15.41 -23.15 -12.04
N THR A 71 -14.14 -22.95 -12.40
CA THR A 71 -13.18 -22.20 -11.58
C THR A 71 -13.63 -20.75 -11.39
N ARG A 72 -14.14 -20.10 -12.44
CA ARG A 72 -14.66 -18.72 -12.38
C ARG A 72 -15.92 -18.56 -11.52
N LYS A 73 -16.67 -19.64 -11.29
CA LYS A 73 -17.86 -19.67 -10.43
C LYS A 73 -17.55 -20.20 -9.02
N GLY A 74 -16.34 -20.68 -8.80
CA GLY A 74 -15.93 -21.26 -7.53
C GLY A 74 -15.77 -20.20 -6.43
N PRO A 75 -15.74 -20.63 -5.16
CA PRO A 75 -15.45 -19.74 -4.04
C PRO A 75 -14.06 -19.11 -4.15
N THR A 76 -13.96 -17.83 -3.83
CA THR A 76 -12.71 -17.08 -3.81
C THR A 76 -12.26 -16.76 -2.37
N PRO A 77 -10.97 -16.43 -2.15
CA PRO A 77 -10.51 -15.92 -0.87
C PRO A 77 -11.28 -14.67 -0.38
N ALA A 78 -11.76 -13.83 -1.31
CA ALA A 78 -12.59 -12.68 -0.97
C ALA A 78 -13.94 -13.08 -0.37
N ASP A 79 -14.58 -14.12 -0.93
CA ASP A 79 -15.84 -14.67 -0.38
C ASP A 79 -15.63 -15.23 1.03
N ALA A 80 -14.53 -15.94 1.25
CA ALA A 80 -14.15 -16.46 2.56
C ALA A 80 -13.91 -15.33 3.58
N ALA A 81 -13.21 -14.27 3.18
CA ALA A 81 -12.99 -13.11 4.04
C ALA A 81 -14.30 -12.41 4.40
N MET A 82 -15.20 -12.20 3.43
CA MET A 82 -16.53 -11.62 3.68
C MET A 82 -17.37 -12.49 4.61
N ALA A 83 -17.33 -13.81 4.45
CA ALA A 83 -18.03 -14.74 5.34
C ALA A 83 -17.50 -14.67 6.79
N VAL A 84 -16.17 -14.66 6.97
CA VAL A 84 -15.54 -14.49 8.30
C VAL A 84 -15.89 -13.14 8.92
N MET A 85 -15.88 -12.05 8.15
CA MET A 85 -16.29 -10.72 8.63
C MET A 85 -17.75 -10.74 9.11
N LYS A 86 -18.64 -11.35 8.33
CA LYS A 86 -20.07 -11.50 8.68
C LYS A 86 -20.26 -12.32 9.96
N GLU A 87 -19.57 -13.45 10.12
CA GLU A 87 -19.66 -14.29 11.32
C GLU A 87 -19.16 -13.57 12.58
N LYS A 88 -18.15 -12.72 12.43
CA LYS A 88 -17.59 -11.91 13.52
C LYS A 88 -18.35 -10.61 13.77
N GLY A 89 -19.39 -10.31 12.99
CA GLY A 89 -20.13 -9.05 13.09
C GLY A 89 -19.29 -7.82 12.73
N ILE A 90 -18.28 -7.99 11.87
CA ILE A 90 -17.45 -6.90 11.37
C ILE A 90 -18.14 -6.30 10.15
N GLU A 91 -18.62 -5.06 10.30
CA GLU A 91 -19.25 -4.33 9.22
C GLU A 91 -18.20 -3.67 8.31
N PRO A 92 -18.44 -3.64 6.98
CA PRO A 92 -17.60 -2.87 6.06
C PRO A 92 -17.60 -1.38 6.42
N ASP A 93 -16.47 -0.71 6.22
CA ASP A 93 -16.31 0.72 6.46
C ASP A 93 -17.40 1.54 5.74
N ALA A 94 -17.96 2.54 6.43
CA ALA A 94 -18.94 3.47 5.87
C ALA A 94 -18.39 4.19 4.62
N ALA A 95 -17.08 4.39 4.54
CA ALA A 95 -16.41 4.96 3.36
C ALA A 95 -16.67 4.14 2.08
N PHE A 96 -16.86 2.81 2.17
CA PHE A 96 -17.23 1.99 1.00
C PHE A 96 -18.63 2.31 0.49
N LYS A 97 -19.57 2.64 1.38
CA LYS A 97 -20.97 2.92 1.03
C LYS A 97 -21.15 4.28 0.32
N ALA A 98 -20.19 5.17 0.51
CA ALA A 98 -20.13 6.52 -0.02
C ALA A 98 -19.65 6.59 -1.48
N VAL A 99 -18.97 5.54 -1.97
CA VAL A 99 -18.38 5.53 -3.32
C VAL A 99 -19.47 5.43 -4.40
N LYS A 100 -19.45 6.35 -5.35
CA LYS A 100 -20.33 6.31 -6.54
C LYS A 100 -19.70 5.42 -7.59
N THR A 101 -20.49 4.51 -8.14
CA THR A 101 -20.03 3.54 -9.14
C THR A 101 -20.74 3.79 -10.47
N LYS A 102 -19.99 3.75 -11.57
CA LYS A 102 -20.54 3.87 -12.92
C LYS A 102 -19.88 2.87 -13.87
N ASP A 103 -20.70 2.07 -14.54
CA ASP A 103 -20.28 1.18 -15.63
C ASP A 103 -20.35 1.92 -16.97
N MET A 104 -19.32 1.77 -17.79
CA MET A 104 -19.29 2.33 -19.15
C MET A 104 -18.42 1.47 -20.08
N MET A 105 -18.56 1.71 -21.38
CA MET A 105 -17.69 1.15 -22.42
C MET A 105 -16.74 2.24 -22.91
N ILE A 106 -15.49 1.86 -23.19
CA ILE A 106 -14.51 2.74 -23.84
C ILE A 106 -13.95 2.07 -25.11
N PRO A 107 -13.62 2.84 -26.16
CA PRO A 107 -13.03 2.28 -27.36
C PRO A 107 -11.63 1.73 -27.07
N GLY A 108 -11.37 0.51 -27.50
CA GLY A 108 -10.08 -0.17 -27.45
C GLY A 108 -9.63 -0.68 -28.81
N ALA A 109 -8.36 -1.10 -28.91
CA ALA A 109 -7.75 -1.53 -30.17
C ALA A 109 -8.45 -2.74 -30.83
N ALA A 110 -9.07 -3.61 -30.04
CA ALA A 110 -9.78 -4.81 -30.50
C ALA A 110 -11.32 -4.70 -30.36
N GLY A 111 -11.84 -3.50 -30.06
CA GLY A 111 -13.26 -3.26 -29.79
C GLY A 111 -13.50 -2.56 -28.44
N GLU A 112 -14.76 -2.46 -28.06
CA GLU A 112 -15.18 -1.82 -26.81
C GLU A 112 -14.70 -2.61 -25.57
N ILE A 113 -14.22 -1.88 -24.56
CA ILE A 113 -13.74 -2.44 -23.29
C ILE A 113 -14.69 -2.00 -22.17
N PRO A 114 -15.27 -2.93 -21.40
CA PRO A 114 -16.05 -2.58 -20.22
C PRO A 114 -15.13 -2.05 -19.11
N VAL A 115 -15.49 -0.90 -18.55
CA VAL A 115 -14.81 -0.30 -17.40
C VAL A 115 -15.81 0.11 -16.33
N ARG A 116 -15.36 0.05 -15.08
CA ARG A 116 -16.11 0.52 -13.91
C ARG A 116 -15.34 1.64 -13.24
N VAL A 117 -15.99 2.80 -13.11
CA VAL A 117 -15.43 3.98 -12.45
C VAL A 117 -15.95 4.05 -11.02
N TYR A 118 -15.02 4.12 -10.07
CA TYR A 118 -15.29 4.34 -8.65
C TYR A 118 -14.90 5.77 -8.29
N THR A 119 -15.88 6.59 -7.90
CA THR A 119 -15.67 8.00 -7.53
C THR A 119 -15.91 8.18 -6.03
N PRO A 120 -14.91 8.62 -5.25
CA PRO A 120 -15.09 8.90 -3.83
C PRO A 120 -16.00 10.12 -3.62
N GLU A 121 -16.49 10.30 -2.39
CA GLU A 121 -17.15 11.55 -2.01
C GLU A 121 -16.17 12.72 -1.95
N GLY A 122 -16.71 13.94 -2.04
CA GLY A 122 -15.96 15.19 -1.96
C GLY A 122 -16.03 16.01 -3.25
N THR A 123 -15.30 17.12 -3.25
CA THR A 123 -15.13 18.00 -4.42
C THR A 123 -13.72 17.83 -4.95
N GLY A 124 -13.61 17.61 -6.27
CA GLY A 124 -12.33 17.40 -6.94
C GLY A 124 -11.47 18.66 -7.05
N PRO A 125 -10.32 18.58 -7.75
CA PRO A 125 -9.92 17.50 -8.66
C PRO A 125 -9.40 16.25 -7.94
N PHE A 126 -9.76 15.06 -8.44
CA PHE A 126 -9.25 13.78 -7.93
C PHE A 126 -8.13 13.25 -8.83
N PRO A 127 -7.07 12.63 -8.25
CA PRO A 127 -6.17 11.79 -9.03
C PRO A 127 -6.91 10.56 -9.55
N VAL A 128 -6.42 9.98 -10.65
CA VAL A 128 -6.99 8.77 -11.26
C VAL A 128 -6.06 7.59 -11.06
N VAL A 129 -6.61 6.47 -10.60
CA VAL A 129 -5.94 5.16 -10.56
C VAL A 129 -6.62 4.25 -11.57
N VAL A 130 -5.85 3.70 -12.50
CA VAL A 130 -6.32 2.67 -13.43
C VAL A 130 -5.95 1.31 -12.85
N TYR A 131 -6.95 0.48 -12.55
CA TYR A 131 -6.78 -0.82 -11.94
C TYR A 131 -7.15 -1.94 -12.93
N PHE A 132 -6.27 -2.92 -13.04
CA PHE A 132 -6.51 -4.17 -13.77
C PHE A 132 -6.61 -5.30 -12.75
N HIS A 133 -7.71 -6.07 -12.78
CA HIS A 133 -7.88 -7.17 -11.86
C HIS A 133 -6.95 -8.34 -12.20
N GLY A 134 -6.51 -9.07 -11.18
CA GLY A 134 -5.76 -10.32 -11.31
C GLY A 134 -6.63 -11.55 -11.54
#